data_AF-A0A108U6N4-F1
#
_entry.id   AF-A0A108U6N4-F1
#
_cell.length_a   1.000
_cell.length_b   1.000
_cell.length_c   1.000
_cell.angle_alpha   90.00
_cell.angle_beta   90.00
_cell.angle_gamma   90.00
#
_symmetry.space_group_name_H-M   'P 1'
#
loop_
_entity.id
_entity.type
_entity.pdbx_description
1 polymer ?
#
loop_
_entity_poly.entity_id
_entity_poly.type
_entity_poly.pdbx_seq_one_letter_code
_entity_poly.pdbx_strand_id
1 'polypeptide(L)'
;MNAIVAIHPYKAHGMWVFDDAAVGLSQEPFVSGADDIIERMAAAIDNAENGFTLLFSPQPFPGFQLELDWRRADLSGNWYRCESIDMEGWLCPALLRYFESPPPKLFAQFRAKRG
;
A
#
# COMPACT_ATOMS: atom_id res chain seq x y z
N MET A 1 -11.86 -14.88 0.28
CA MET A 1 -11.02 -14.87 -0.93
C MET A 1 -9.57 -14.69 -0.51
N ASN A 2 -8.66 -15.58 -0.91
CA ASN A 2 -7.23 -15.51 -0.58
C ASN A 2 -6.49 -14.90 -1.78
N ALA A 3 -6.68 -13.60 -2.00
CA ALA A 3 -6.11 -12.89 -3.13
C ALA A 3 -4.98 -11.98 -2.64
N ILE A 4 -3.76 -12.26 -3.09
CA ILE A 4 -2.66 -11.30 -3.02
C ILE A 4 -2.85 -10.36 -4.21
N VAL A 5 -3.00 -9.07 -3.91
CA VAL A 5 -3.08 -8.01 -4.92
C VAL A 5 -1.69 -7.47 -5.17
N ALA A 6 -1.39 -7.13 -6.41
CA ALA A 6 -0.15 -6.48 -6.81
C ALA A 6 -0.46 -5.12 -7.44
N ILE A 7 0.19 -4.07 -6.95
CA ILE A 7 0.20 -2.75 -7.59
C ILE A 7 1.65 -2.30 -7.83
N HIS A 8 1.81 -1.27 -8.65
CA HIS A 8 3.13 -0.80 -9.07
C HIS A 8 3.33 0.68 -8.76
N PRO A 9 3.61 1.04 -7.49
CA PRO A 9 3.84 2.42 -7.14
C PRO A 9 5.10 2.98 -7.80
N TYR A 10 5.11 4.28 -8.03
CA TYR A 10 6.23 5.09 -8.54
C TYR A 10 6.09 6.54 -8.05
N LYS A 11 7.12 7.36 -8.25
CA LYS A 11 7.10 8.76 -7.85
C LYS A 11 6.73 9.65 -9.04
N ALA A 12 5.68 10.44 -8.91
CA ALA A 12 5.23 11.40 -9.92
C ALA A 12 4.93 12.74 -9.25
N HIS A 13 5.42 13.83 -9.84
CA HIS A 13 5.23 15.19 -9.29
C HIS A 13 5.57 15.31 -7.79
N GLY A 14 6.57 14.55 -7.33
CA GLY A 14 7.01 14.53 -5.93
C GLY A 14 6.18 13.65 -4.99
N MET A 15 5.16 12.95 -5.48
CA MET A 15 4.27 12.09 -4.69
C MET A 15 4.41 10.63 -5.07
N TRP A 16 4.22 9.73 -4.10
CA TRP A 16 4.04 8.30 -4.39
C TRP A 16 2.64 8.07 -4.93
N VAL A 17 2.55 7.53 -6.14
CA VAL A 17 1.29 7.22 -6.83
C VAL A 17 1.33 5.82 -7.41
N PHE A 18 0.18 5.27 -7.77
CA PHE A 18 0.09 4.05 -8.58
C PHE A 18 -1.07 4.11 -9.56
N ASP A 19 -0.99 3.30 -10.60
CA ASP A 19 -2.07 3.09 -11.57
C ASP A 19 -2.58 1.66 -11.47
N ASP A 20 -3.89 1.48 -11.69
CA ASP A 20 -4.49 0.16 -11.89
C ASP A 20 -5.71 0.31 -12.82
N ALA A 21 -5.48 0.07 -14.11
CA ALA A 21 -6.51 0.18 -15.13
C ALA A 21 -7.65 -0.84 -14.95
N ALA A 22 -7.41 -1.99 -14.30
CA ALA A 22 -8.43 -3.02 -14.11
C ALA A 22 -9.54 -2.54 -13.15
N VAL A 23 -9.20 -1.63 -12.23
CA VAL A 23 -10.15 -1.02 -11.30
C VAL A 23 -10.35 0.49 -11.52
N GLY A 24 -9.80 1.02 -12.61
CA GLY A 24 -9.99 2.41 -13.04
C GLY A 24 -9.28 3.45 -12.17
N LEU A 25 -8.13 3.11 -11.61
CA LEU A 25 -7.28 4.03 -10.86
C LEU A 25 -6.16 4.56 -11.76
N SER A 26 -5.97 5.88 -11.77
CA SER A 26 -4.84 6.52 -12.45
C SER A 26 -4.19 7.55 -11.55
N GLN A 27 -2.88 7.42 -11.36
CA GLN A 27 -2.06 8.20 -10.43
C GLN A 27 -2.72 8.36 -9.05
N GLU A 28 -3.31 7.28 -8.53
CA GLU A 28 -3.90 7.28 -7.20
C GLU A 28 -2.79 7.52 -6.17
N PRO A 29 -2.85 8.60 -5.38
CA PRO A 29 -1.77 8.98 -4.50
C PRO A 29 -1.86 8.24 -3.16
N PHE A 30 -0.70 7.90 -2.61
CA PHE A 30 -0.56 7.65 -1.18
C PHE A 30 -0.46 9.00 -0.47
N VAL A 31 -1.20 9.18 0.62
CA VAL A 31 -1.25 10.43 1.39
C VAL A 31 -1.46 10.14 2.88
N SER A 32 -1.25 11.17 3.71
CA SER A 32 -1.61 11.15 5.14
C SER A 32 -0.97 9.96 5.87
N GLY A 33 0.37 9.88 5.79
CA GLY A 33 1.20 8.90 6.48
C GLY A 33 1.37 7.59 5.72
N ALA A 34 0.46 7.24 4.80
CA ALA A 34 0.68 6.11 3.90
C ALA A 34 1.87 6.35 2.97
N ASP A 35 2.04 7.58 2.49
CA ASP A 35 3.21 8.05 1.74
C ASP A 35 4.50 7.93 2.53
N ASP A 36 4.50 8.28 3.81
CA ASP A 36 5.68 8.13 4.69
C ASP A 36 6.04 6.64 4.88
N ILE A 37 5.04 5.76 5.03
CA ILE A 37 5.26 4.31 5.11
C ILE A 37 5.86 3.79 3.80
N ILE A 38 5.33 4.22 2.65
CA ILE A 38 5.87 3.87 1.34
C ILE A 38 7.32 4.36 1.22
N GLU A 39 7.60 5.64 1.51
CA GLU A 39 8.94 6.23 1.43
C GLU A 39 9.94 5.44 2.28
N ARG A 40 9.59 5.12 3.53
CA ARG A 40 10.44 4.35 4.44
C ARG A 40 10.75 2.94 3.92
N MET A 41 9.76 2.24 3.39
CA MET A 41 9.94 0.87 2.91
C MET A 41 10.63 0.82 1.55
N ALA A 42 10.32 1.77 0.67
CA ALA A 42 10.91 1.90 -0.65
C ALA A 42 12.40 2.29 -0.61
N ALA A 43 12.88 2.91 0.48
CA ALA A 43 14.29 3.29 0.65
C ALA A 43 15.28 2.11 0.54
N ALA A 44 14.83 0.87 0.75
CA ALA A 44 15.63 -0.34 0.58
C ALA A 44 15.63 -0.89 -0.86
N ILE A 45 14.92 -0.26 -1.79
CA ILE A 45 14.79 -0.68 -3.18
C ILE A 45 15.55 0.30 -4.08
N ASP A 46 16.52 -0.23 -4.82
CA ASP A 46 17.26 0.56 -5.80
C ASP A 46 16.31 1.17 -6.82
N ASN A 47 16.45 2.49 -7.05
CA ASN A 47 15.68 3.24 -8.03
C ASN A 47 14.15 3.14 -7.86
N ALA A 48 13.67 3.00 -6.61
CA ALA A 48 12.25 2.84 -6.30
C ALA A 48 11.35 3.95 -6.84
N GLU A 49 11.88 5.16 -7.03
CA GLU A 49 11.13 6.29 -7.61
C GLU A 49 10.64 6.01 -9.04
N ASN A 50 11.37 5.19 -9.81
CA ASN A 50 10.94 4.69 -11.14
C ASN A 50 10.03 3.45 -11.05
N GLY A 51 9.73 3.05 -9.83
CA GLY A 51 8.67 2.15 -9.44
C GLY A 51 9.14 0.78 -8.98
N PHE A 52 8.28 0.15 -8.20
CA PHE A 52 8.49 -1.14 -7.57
C PHE A 52 7.19 -1.94 -7.57
N THR A 53 7.20 -3.17 -7.06
CA THR A 53 5.97 -3.96 -6.88
C THR A 53 5.60 -4.01 -5.41
N LEU A 54 4.40 -3.55 -5.09
CA LEU A 54 3.79 -3.68 -3.78
C LEU A 54 2.73 -4.79 -3.83
N LEU A 55 2.97 -5.86 -3.08
CA LEU A 55 2.00 -6.91 -2.85
C LEU A 55 1.28 -6.67 -1.54
N PHE A 56 -0.05 -6.87 -1.50
CA PHE A 56 -0.81 -6.81 -0.27
C PHE A 56 -1.95 -7.83 -0.21
N SER A 57 -2.33 -8.23 1.01
CA SER A 57 -3.33 -9.27 1.25
C SER A 57 -3.96 -9.13 2.64
N PRO A 58 -5.23 -9.52 2.85
CA PRO A 58 -5.86 -9.56 4.17
C PRO A 58 -5.40 -10.77 5.02
N GLN A 59 -4.65 -11.70 4.42
CA GLN A 59 -4.05 -12.85 5.09
C GLN A 59 -2.51 -12.80 4.97
N PRO A 60 -1.77 -13.28 5.99
CA PRO A 60 -0.32 -13.34 5.91
C PRO A 60 0.13 -14.26 4.78
N PHE A 61 1.24 -13.92 4.13
CA PHE A 61 1.82 -14.70 3.04
C PHE A 61 3.35 -14.74 3.14
N PRO A 62 4.02 -15.78 2.63
CA PRO A 62 5.48 -15.90 2.73
C PRO A 62 6.21 -14.65 2.23
N GLY A 63 7.04 -14.07 3.10
CA GLY A 63 7.84 -12.89 2.79
C GLY A 63 7.14 -11.55 2.96
N PHE A 64 5.93 -11.49 3.54
CA PHE A 64 5.38 -10.21 3.99
C PHE A 64 6.38 -9.48 4.91
N GLN A 65 6.42 -8.16 4.81
CA GLN A 65 7.35 -7.30 5.54
C GLN A 65 6.63 -6.39 6.54
N LEU A 66 5.40 -5.97 6.22
CA LEU A 66 4.57 -5.19 7.12
C LEU A 66 3.28 -5.92 7.44
N GLU A 67 2.82 -5.76 8.67
CA GLU A 67 1.48 -6.02 9.13
C GLU A 67 0.85 -4.68 9.53
N LEU A 68 -0.34 -4.42 9.01
CA LEU A 68 -1.10 -3.19 9.17
C LEU A 68 -2.43 -3.54 9.85
N ASP A 69 -2.62 -3.09 11.08
CA ASP A 69 -3.87 -3.29 11.83
C ASP A 69 -4.81 -2.12 11.59
N TRP A 70 -6.05 -2.39 11.18
CA TRP A 70 -7.09 -1.37 11.06
C TRP A 70 -7.36 -0.74 12.44
N ARG A 71 -7.43 0.59 12.50
CA ARG A 71 -7.69 1.33 13.74
C ARG A 71 -9.05 2.00 13.75
N ARG A 72 -9.35 2.77 12.72
CA ARG A 72 -10.58 3.58 12.62
C ARG A 72 -10.88 3.96 11.19
N ALA A 73 -12.16 4.13 10.89
CA ALA A 73 -12.59 4.89 9.73
C ALA A 73 -12.46 6.38 10.01
N ASP A 74 -12.08 7.15 9.01
CA ASP A 74 -12.02 8.61 9.10
C ASP A 74 -12.22 9.22 7.71
N LEU A 75 -13.09 10.22 7.64
CA LEU A 75 -13.67 10.72 6.39
C LEU A 75 -14.20 9.55 5.54
N SER A 76 -13.70 9.39 4.32
CA SER A 76 -14.05 8.31 3.40
C SER A 76 -13.09 7.11 3.44
N GLY A 77 -11.98 7.21 4.18
CA GLY A 77 -10.93 6.19 4.20
C GLY A 77 -10.73 5.55 5.56
N ASN A 78 -9.59 4.87 5.70
CA ASN A 78 -9.33 3.97 6.83
C ASN A 78 -7.89 4.12 7.33
N TRP A 79 -7.74 4.39 8.61
CA TRP A 79 -6.43 4.44 9.25
C TRP A 79 -5.95 3.04 9.64
N TYR A 80 -4.73 2.72 9.21
CA TYR A 80 -4.03 1.49 9.54
C TYR A 80 -2.73 1.80 10.27
N ARG A 81 -2.45 1.02 11.30
CA ARG A 81 -1.27 1.15 12.15
C ARG A 81 -0.30 0.02 11.87
N CYS A 82 0.97 0.35 11.67
CA CYS A 82 2.06 -0.61 11.58
C CYS A 82 2.92 -0.52 12.85
N GLU A 83 2.78 -1.50 13.74
CA GLU A 83 3.52 -1.49 15.01
C GLU A 83 5.04 -1.68 14.82
N SER A 84 5.47 -2.45 13.81
CA SER A 84 6.90 -2.76 13.60
C SER A 84 7.75 -1.53 13.23
N ILE A 85 7.11 -0.49 12.69
CA ILE A 85 7.76 0.76 12.30
C ILE A 85 7.23 1.98 13.06
N ASP A 86 6.30 1.79 14.00
CA ASP A 86 5.64 2.85 14.78
C ASP A 86 5.03 3.96 13.89
N MET A 87 4.31 3.57 12.84
CA MET A 87 3.70 4.51 11.88
C MET A 87 2.23 4.18 11.65
N GLU A 88 1.46 5.21 11.32
CA GLU A 88 0.07 5.08 10.91
C GLU A 88 -0.09 5.71 9.52
N GLY A 89 -0.95 5.12 8.70
CA GLY A 89 -1.25 5.62 7.36
C GLY A 89 -2.72 5.50 7.04
N TRP A 90 -3.27 6.54 6.42
CA TRP A 90 -4.64 6.54 5.92
C TRP A 90 -4.69 5.94 4.52
N LEU A 91 -5.52 4.91 4.34
CA LEU A 91 -5.82 4.31 3.05
C LEU A 91 -7.16 4.81 2.54
N CYS A 92 -7.11 5.40 1.34
CA CYS A 92 -8.24 6.00 0.67
C CYS A 92 -9.31 4.96 0.26
N PRO A 93 -10.49 5.40 -0.23
CA PRO A 93 -11.53 4.49 -0.73
C PRO A 93 -11.08 3.58 -1.86
N ALA A 94 -9.96 3.86 -2.55
CA ALA A 94 -9.41 2.98 -3.56
C ALA A 94 -9.11 1.57 -3.01
N LEU A 95 -8.87 1.43 -1.70
CA LEU A 95 -8.75 0.14 -1.03
C LEU A 95 -9.97 -0.77 -1.29
N LEU A 96 -11.17 -0.19 -1.37
CA LEU A 96 -12.42 -0.91 -1.60
C LEU A 96 -12.63 -1.32 -3.07
N ARG A 97 -11.73 -0.91 -3.97
CA ARG A 97 -11.66 -1.50 -5.31
C ARG A 97 -11.10 -2.93 -5.29
N TYR A 98 -10.40 -3.28 -4.20
CA TYR A 98 -9.76 -4.59 -4.02
C TYR A 98 -10.47 -5.48 -2.99
N PHE A 99 -11.25 -4.88 -2.09
CA PHE A 99 -11.92 -5.58 -0.99
C PHE A 99 -13.36 -5.12 -0.82
N GLU A 100 -14.25 -6.03 -0.42
CA GLU A 100 -15.67 -5.71 -0.15
C GLU A 100 -15.86 -4.76 1.04
N SER A 101 -14.93 -4.81 2.01
CA SER A 101 -14.89 -3.94 3.19
C SER A 101 -13.43 -3.75 3.63
N PRO A 102 -13.12 -2.72 4.44
CA PRO A 102 -11.77 -2.52 4.95
C PRO A 102 -11.36 -3.74 5.78
N PRO A 103 -10.33 -4.50 5.36
CA PRO A 103 -9.94 -5.69 6.08
C PRO A 103 -9.33 -5.30 7.45
N PRO A 104 -9.57 -6.07 8.52
CA PRO A 104 -9.05 -5.74 9.85
C PRO A 104 -7.52 -5.79 9.92
N LYS A 105 -6.89 -6.54 9.00
CA LYS A 105 -5.45 -6.62 8.83
C LYS A 105 -5.08 -6.55 7.35
N LEU A 106 -3.94 -5.94 7.06
CA LEU A 106 -3.28 -6.01 5.76
C LEU A 106 -1.83 -6.44 5.97
N PHE A 107 -1.37 -7.35 5.13
CA PHE A 107 0.02 -7.77 5.07
C PHE A 107 0.58 -7.25 3.76
N ALA A 108 1.77 -6.65 3.79
CA ALA A 108 2.36 -6.02 2.61
C ALA A 108 3.81 -6.47 2.37
N GLN A 109 4.22 -6.53 1.10
CA GLN A 109 5.57 -6.83 0.68
C GLN A 109 5.99 -5.92 -0.49
N PHE A 110 7.16 -5.33 -0.37
CA PHE A 110 7.81 -4.44 -1.32
C PHE A 110 8.92 -5.21 -2.04
N ARG A 111 8.87 -5.22 -3.38
CA ARG A 111 9.82 -5.92 -4.22
C ARG A 111 10.36 -4.98 -5.29
N ALA A 112 11.67 -5.06 -5.56
CA ALA A 112 12.24 -4.45 -6.76
C ALA A 112 11.53 -5.00 -8.02
N LYS A 113 11.36 -4.14 -9.04
CA LYS A 113 10.95 -4.62 -10.37
C LYS A 113 12.02 -5.60 -10.87
N ARG A 114 11.59 -6.80 -11.28
CA ARG A 114 12.48 -7.68 -12.05
C ARG A 114 12.58 -7.04 -13.43
N GLY A 115 13.81 -6.69 -13.82
CA GLY A 115 14.13 -6.20 -15.17
C GLY A 115 13.89 -7.25 -16.24
#